data_AF-A0A2B4SM80-F1
#
_entry.id   AF-A0A2B4SM80-F1
#
_cell.length_a   1.000
_cell.length_b   1.000
_cell.length_c   1.000
_cell.angle_alpha   90.00
_cell.angle_beta   90.00
_cell.angle_gamma   90.00
#
_symmetry.space_group_name_H-M   'P 1'
#
loop_
_entity.id
_entity.type
_entity.pdbx_description
1 polymer ?
#
loop_
_entity_poly.entity_id
_entity_poly.type
_entity_poly.pdbx_seq_one_letter_code
_entity_poly.pdbx_strand_id
1 'polypeptide(L)'
;MSDRYLVRDPLVSIRNQPGAQLKYVTKQRVGGNKVVFWLAIKNAALIQWNKLKKETAGIAYIDIIHEIIPGQAFKISRESDHIERRLSNRCSAASITNQTLNTKGNCKNRKEHEEKLCRLAILRSEAISVEKWEAGLHSTQLKLEKAEEEICNWRAKYEHLEEEKEKLVEEMLSEIEKDYAGENERTRELNNENQQLAKYIDRMKAWGLREELKLQTSKPNKLKTEQKIKRTKESSSILTILISYKPGHPNPQQKHGSVASPKSRYVKLHSDDKNTVESILFLMDKFGVGDVENHRYSDRKLNRRCNAVG
;
A
#
# COMPACT_ATOMS: atom_id res chain seq x y z
N MET A 1 -9.55 -34.25 -27.31
CA MET A 1 -10.89 -34.47 -26.72
C MET A 1 -11.86 -33.57 -27.48
N SER A 2 -12.79 -34.17 -28.23
CA SER A 2 -13.69 -33.45 -29.13
C SER A 2 -14.93 -33.08 -28.34
N ASP A 3 -14.97 -31.87 -27.78
CA ASP A 3 -16.16 -31.32 -27.15
C ASP A 3 -17.22 -31.11 -28.21
N ARG A 4 -18.09 -32.11 -28.35
CA ARG A 4 -19.34 -31.97 -29.07
C ARG A 4 -20.25 -31.09 -28.22
N TYR A 5 -20.16 -29.78 -28.42
CA TYR A 5 -21.20 -28.86 -27.95
C TYR A 5 -22.54 -29.37 -28.46
N LEU A 6 -23.44 -29.74 -27.55
CA LEU A 6 -24.86 -29.91 -27.85
C LEU A 6 -25.29 -28.64 -28.57
N VAL A 7 -25.51 -28.74 -29.89
CA VAL A 7 -25.92 -27.61 -30.73
C VAL A 7 -27.35 -27.24 -30.32
N ARG A 8 -27.46 -26.46 -29.24
CA ARG A 8 -28.64 -25.62 -29.05
C ARG A 8 -28.65 -24.67 -30.23
N ASP A 9 -29.79 -24.63 -30.88
CA ASP A 9 -30.08 -23.85 -32.06
C ASP A 9 -29.60 -22.39 -31.86
N PRO A 10 -28.47 -21.99 -32.49
CA PRO A 10 -27.69 -20.86 -32.00
C PRO A 10 -28.45 -19.55 -32.12
N LEU A 11 -28.46 -18.76 -31.05
CA LEU A 11 -29.13 -17.45 -31.00
C LEU A 11 -28.55 -16.45 -32.01
N VAL A 12 -27.27 -16.63 -32.35
CA VAL A 12 -26.53 -15.87 -33.35
C VAL A 12 -25.86 -16.84 -34.31
N SER A 13 -26.05 -16.65 -35.61
CA SER A 13 -25.40 -17.46 -36.65
C SER A 13 -24.83 -16.58 -37.75
N ILE A 14 -23.66 -16.97 -38.28
CA ILE A 14 -23.06 -16.33 -39.46
C ILE A 14 -23.78 -16.87 -40.70
N ARG A 15 -24.23 -15.98 -41.60
CA ARG A 15 -24.97 -16.36 -42.81
C ARG A 15 -24.41 -15.71 -44.07
N ASN A 16 -24.68 -16.39 -45.18
CA ASN A 16 -24.46 -15.89 -46.53
C ASN A 16 -25.37 -14.68 -46.85
N GLN A 17 -24.95 -13.92 -47.83
CA GLN A 17 -25.63 -12.70 -48.27
C GLN A 17 -27.10 -12.97 -48.62
N PRO A 18 -28.06 -12.12 -48.16
CA PRO A 18 -29.43 -12.17 -48.63
C PRO A 18 -29.51 -11.89 -50.15
N GLY A 19 -30.44 -12.57 -50.84
CA GLY A 19 -30.71 -12.34 -52.26
C GLY A 19 -31.23 -10.93 -52.56
N ALA A 20 -31.96 -10.32 -51.63
CA ALA A 20 -32.37 -8.91 -51.69
C ALA A 20 -31.46 -8.05 -50.80
N GLN A 21 -30.68 -7.15 -51.39
CA GLN A 21 -29.85 -6.19 -50.66
C GLN A 21 -30.61 -4.89 -50.40
N LEU A 22 -30.38 -4.31 -49.22
CA LEU A 22 -30.91 -2.98 -48.90
C LEU A 22 -30.12 -1.91 -49.68
N LYS A 23 -30.81 -0.92 -50.26
CA LYS A 23 -30.21 0.12 -51.13
C LYS A 23 -28.97 0.81 -50.52
N TYR A 24 -28.97 1.06 -49.21
CA TYR A 24 -27.81 1.68 -48.55
C TYR A 24 -26.60 0.75 -48.45
N VAL A 25 -26.78 -0.57 -48.37
CA VAL A 25 -25.69 -1.56 -48.38
C VAL A 25 -24.99 -1.55 -49.73
N THR A 26 -25.77 -1.43 -50.79
CA THR A 26 -25.25 -1.25 -52.15
C THR A 26 -24.47 0.07 -52.27
N LYS A 27 -24.99 1.17 -51.71
CA LYS A 27 -24.26 2.47 -51.67
C LYS A 27 -22.95 2.39 -50.88
N GLN A 28 -22.91 1.70 -49.73
CA GLN A 28 -21.70 1.55 -48.93
C GLN A 28 -20.63 0.68 -49.62
N ARG A 29 -21.04 -0.34 -50.38
CA ARG A 29 -20.12 -1.10 -51.24
C ARG A 29 -19.49 -0.23 -52.32
N VAL A 30 -20.27 0.64 -52.95
CA VAL A 30 -19.77 1.59 -53.96
C VAL A 30 -18.79 2.58 -53.34
N GLY A 31 -19.00 2.97 -52.07
CA GLY A 31 -18.07 3.80 -51.30
C GLY A 31 -16.85 3.07 -50.71
N GLY A 32 -16.52 1.86 -51.17
CA GLY A 32 -15.32 1.12 -50.75
C GLY A 32 -15.47 0.29 -49.46
N ASN A 33 -16.60 0.39 -48.76
CA ASN A 33 -16.82 -0.33 -47.51
C ASN A 33 -17.55 -1.66 -47.76
N LYS A 34 -16.76 -2.71 -48.02
CA LYS A 34 -17.27 -4.04 -48.37
C LYS A 34 -17.91 -4.72 -47.14
N VAL A 35 -19.07 -5.32 -47.33
CA VAL A 35 -19.68 -6.22 -46.33
C VAL A 35 -18.88 -7.52 -46.28
N VAL A 36 -18.41 -7.92 -45.11
CA VAL A 36 -17.61 -9.14 -44.93
C VAL A 36 -18.52 -10.35 -44.69
N PHE A 37 -19.48 -10.23 -43.77
CA PHE A 37 -20.45 -11.28 -43.46
C PHE A 37 -21.75 -10.71 -42.88
N TRP A 38 -22.76 -11.56 -42.74
CA TRP A 38 -24.04 -11.22 -42.13
C TRP A 38 -24.25 -12.01 -40.84
N LEU A 39 -24.65 -11.32 -39.77
CA LEU A 39 -25.09 -11.94 -38.54
C LEU A 39 -26.61 -12.09 -38.56
N ALA A 40 -27.09 -13.31 -38.38
CA ALA A 40 -28.49 -13.61 -38.15
C ALA A 40 -28.71 -13.83 -36.65
N ILE A 41 -29.50 -12.95 -36.04
CA ILE A 41 -29.77 -12.91 -34.61
C ILE A 41 -31.25 -13.20 -34.40
N LYS A 42 -31.60 -14.18 -33.57
CA LYS A 42 -33.00 -14.45 -33.20
C LYS A 42 -33.55 -13.28 -32.39
N ASN A 43 -34.80 -12.89 -32.64
CA ASN A 43 -35.46 -11.84 -31.88
C ASN A 43 -35.53 -12.14 -30.39
N ALA A 44 -35.62 -13.42 -30.00
CA ALA A 44 -35.49 -13.85 -28.60
C ALA A 44 -34.24 -13.28 -27.92
N ALA A 45 -33.08 -13.32 -28.60
CA ALA A 45 -31.84 -12.77 -28.09
C ALA A 45 -31.89 -11.24 -28.00
N LEU A 46 -32.39 -10.57 -29.04
CA LEU A 46 -32.52 -9.10 -29.04
C LEU A 46 -33.41 -8.58 -27.91
N ILE A 47 -34.50 -9.30 -27.59
CA ILE A 47 -35.39 -8.97 -26.48
C ILE A 47 -34.65 -9.10 -25.15
N GLN A 48 -33.89 -10.19 -24.96
CA GLN A 48 -33.08 -10.41 -23.76
C GLN A 48 -31.99 -9.35 -23.61
N TRP A 49 -31.29 -9.00 -24.69
CA TRP A 49 -30.25 -7.98 -24.67
C TRP A 49 -30.80 -6.60 -24.31
N ASN A 50 -32.00 -6.26 -24.80
CA ASN A 50 -32.68 -5.02 -24.43
C ASN A 50 -33.01 -4.98 -22.93
N LYS A 51 -33.41 -6.12 -22.36
CA LYS A 51 -33.67 -6.25 -20.92
C LYS A 51 -32.39 -6.11 -20.11
N LEU A 52 -31.34 -6.85 -20.50
CA LEU A 52 -30.04 -6.81 -19.85
C LEU A 52 -29.44 -5.39 -19.82
N LYS A 53 -29.51 -4.66 -20.93
CA LYS A 53 -28.99 -3.29 -21.00
C LYS A 53 -29.78 -2.29 -20.13
N LYS A 54 -31.05 -2.56 -19.85
CA LYS A 54 -31.84 -1.76 -18.90
C LYS A 54 -31.49 -2.06 -17.45
N GLU A 55 -31.15 -3.30 -17.14
CA GLU A 55 -30.80 -3.75 -15.80
C GLU A 55 -29.36 -3.41 -15.43
N THR A 56 -28.44 -3.41 -16.40
CA THR A 56 -27.02 -3.11 -16.18
C THR A 56 -26.60 -1.86 -16.95
N ALA A 57 -26.48 -0.76 -16.22
CA ALA A 57 -25.98 0.50 -16.78
C ALA A 57 -24.53 0.34 -17.29
N GLY A 58 -24.26 0.82 -18.50
CA GLY A 58 -22.92 0.86 -19.09
C GLY A 58 -22.53 -0.31 -20.01
N ILE A 59 -23.37 -1.35 -20.16
CA ILE A 59 -23.07 -2.44 -21.11
C ILE A 59 -23.35 -1.99 -22.55
N ALA A 60 -22.38 -2.14 -23.45
CA ALA A 60 -22.56 -1.97 -24.90
C ALA A 60 -23.13 -3.26 -25.54
N TYR A 61 -23.96 -3.12 -26.57
CA TYR A 61 -24.48 -4.28 -27.30
C TYR A 61 -23.38 -5.05 -28.02
N ILE A 62 -22.32 -4.35 -28.46
CA ILE A 62 -21.15 -4.98 -29.07
C ILE A 62 -20.48 -5.96 -28.10
N ASP A 63 -20.39 -5.63 -26.80
CA ASP A 63 -19.81 -6.53 -25.80
C ASP A 63 -20.64 -7.79 -25.63
N ILE A 64 -21.96 -7.65 -25.57
CA ILE A 64 -22.89 -8.78 -25.51
C ILE A 64 -22.70 -9.72 -26.72
N ILE A 65 -22.45 -9.16 -27.90
CA ILE A 65 -22.17 -9.95 -29.10
C ILE A 65 -20.84 -10.68 -29.00
N HIS A 66 -19.78 -10.04 -28.51
CA HIS A 66 -18.45 -10.66 -28.37
C HIS A 66 -18.50 -11.91 -27.49
N GLU A 67 -19.30 -11.90 -26.44
CA GLU A 67 -19.48 -13.06 -25.54
C GLU A 67 -20.25 -14.22 -26.19
N ILE A 68 -21.13 -13.93 -27.15
CA ILE A 68 -22.02 -14.93 -27.75
C ILE A 68 -21.44 -15.52 -29.03
N ILE A 69 -20.48 -14.86 -29.67
CA ILE A 69 -19.83 -15.38 -30.88
C ILE A 69 -19.07 -16.67 -30.53
N PRO A 70 -19.47 -17.82 -31.12
CA PRO A 70 -18.81 -19.09 -30.83
C PRO A 70 -17.31 -19.02 -31.13
N GLY A 71 -16.50 -19.44 -30.15
CA GLY A 71 -15.04 -19.46 -30.26
C GLY A 71 -14.39 -18.09 -30.49
N GLN A 72 -15.11 -16.99 -30.25
CA GLN A 72 -14.64 -15.62 -30.52
C GLN A 72 -14.07 -15.47 -31.96
N ALA A 73 -14.68 -16.16 -32.92
CA ALA A 73 -14.17 -16.33 -34.28
C ALA A 73 -13.90 -15.01 -35.04
N PHE A 74 -14.51 -13.92 -34.60
CA PHE A 74 -14.20 -12.57 -35.07
C PHE A 74 -14.50 -11.55 -33.97
N LYS A 75 -13.93 -10.35 -34.08
CA LYS A 75 -14.20 -9.25 -33.18
C LYS A 75 -14.67 -8.01 -33.94
N ILE A 76 -15.72 -7.40 -33.44
CA ILE A 76 -16.23 -6.11 -33.95
C ILE A 76 -15.56 -5.00 -33.15
N SER A 77 -15.17 -3.90 -33.80
CA SER A 77 -14.63 -2.73 -33.13
C SER A 77 -15.66 -2.15 -32.16
N ARG A 78 -15.25 -1.96 -30.89
CA ARG A 78 -16.08 -1.27 -29.87
C ARG A 78 -16.39 0.18 -30.24
N GLU A 79 -15.57 0.78 -31.09
CA GLU A 79 -15.74 2.15 -31.58
C GLU A 79 -16.80 2.26 -32.69
N SER A 80 -17.43 1.15 -33.08
CA SER A 80 -18.44 1.16 -34.15
C SER A 80 -19.80 1.64 -33.64
N ASP A 81 -19.99 2.96 -33.65
CA ASP A 81 -21.30 3.59 -33.38
C ASP A 81 -22.41 3.07 -34.28
N HIS A 82 -22.07 2.72 -35.53
CA HIS A 82 -23.04 2.22 -36.49
C HIS A 82 -23.64 0.88 -36.05
N ILE A 83 -22.81 -0.08 -35.63
CA ILE A 83 -23.28 -1.38 -35.15
C ILE A 83 -24.04 -1.22 -33.84
N GLU A 84 -23.51 -0.44 -32.90
CA GLU A 84 -24.14 -0.20 -31.60
C GLU A 84 -25.54 0.43 -31.74
N ARG A 85 -25.66 1.50 -32.54
CA ARG A 85 -26.94 2.17 -32.80
C ARG A 85 -27.93 1.23 -33.49
N ARG A 86 -27.46 0.43 -34.44
CA ARG A 86 -28.32 -0.48 -35.19
C ARG A 86 -28.83 -1.62 -34.31
N LEU A 87 -27.98 -2.17 -33.44
CA LEU A 87 -28.38 -3.15 -32.45
C LEU A 87 -29.39 -2.55 -31.47
N SER A 88 -29.13 -1.35 -30.97
CA SER A 88 -30.06 -0.64 -30.09
C SER A 88 -31.46 -0.50 -30.70
N ASN A 89 -31.54 -0.07 -31.96
CA ASN A 89 -32.81 0.08 -32.67
C ASN A 89 -33.52 -1.27 -32.86
N ARG A 90 -32.77 -2.34 -33.17
CA ARG A 90 -33.33 -3.69 -33.36
C ARG A 90 -33.78 -4.31 -32.05
N CYS A 91 -33.00 -4.20 -30.98
CA CYS A 91 -33.35 -4.60 -29.61
C CYS A 91 -34.62 -3.90 -29.14
N SER A 92 -34.68 -2.58 -29.30
CA SER A 92 -35.85 -1.78 -28.94
C SER A 92 -37.10 -2.19 -29.73
N ALA A 93 -36.99 -2.30 -31.07
CA ALA A 93 -38.11 -2.71 -31.92
C ALA A 93 -38.61 -4.11 -31.59
N ALA A 94 -37.70 -5.09 -31.44
CA ALA A 94 -38.07 -6.47 -31.09
C ALA A 94 -38.79 -6.54 -29.73
N SER A 95 -38.30 -5.77 -28.75
CA SER A 95 -38.89 -5.67 -27.42
C SER A 95 -40.28 -5.01 -27.44
N ILE A 96 -40.47 -3.92 -28.17
CA ILE A 96 -41.76 -3.22 -28.30
C ILE A 96 -42.78 -4.15 -28.96
N THR A 97 -42.42 -4.79 -30.09
CA THR A 97 -43.31 -5.75 -30.75
C THR A 97 -43.68 -6.89 -29.81
N ASN A 98 -42.73 -7.43 -29.04
CA ASN A 98 -43.01 -8.49 -28.07
C ASN A 98 -43.99 -8.04 -26.97
N GLN A 99 -43.85 -6.81 -26.46
CA GLN A 99 -44.79 -6.23 -25.49
C GLN A 99 -46.20 -6.11 -26.09
N THR A 100 -46.32 -5.63 -27.34
CA THR A 100 -47.64 -5.53 -28.02
C THR A 100 -48.28 -6.89 -28.29
N LEU A 101 -47.49 -7.95 -28.50
CA LEU A 101 -48.00 -9.31 -28.68
C LEU A 101 -48.45 -9.92 -27.34
N ASN A 102 -47.76 -9.60 -26.25
CA ASN A 102 -48.14 -10.03 -24.90
C ASN A 102 -49.48 -9.41 -24.46
N THR A 103 -49.73 -8.13 -24.75
CA THR A 103 -51.00 -7.48 -24.38
C THR A 103 -52.19 -8.02 -25.17
N LYS A 104 -51.97 -8.50 -26.40
CA LYS A 104 -53.01 -9.08 -27.26
C LYS A 104 -53.30 -10.57 -26.98
N GLY A 105 -52.52 -11.23 -26.11
CA GLY A 105 -52.73 -12.63 -25.72
C GLY A 105 -52.44 -13.68 -26.80
N ASN A 106 -51.75 -13.34 -27.90
CA ASN A 106 -51.51 -14.27 -29.01
C ASN A 106 -50.19 -15.03 -28.83
N CYS A 107 -50.25 -16.20 -28.19
CA CYS A 107 -49.08 -17.02 -27.88
C CYS A 107 -48.37 -17.59 -29.12
N LYS A 108 -49.10 -17.89 -30.21
CA LYS A 108 -48.54 -18.43 -31.45
C LYS A 108 -47.69 -17.39 -32.16
N ASN A 109 -48.23 -16.18 -32.32
CA ASN A 109 -47.52 -15.07 -32.96
C ASN A 109 -46.30 -14.63 -32.15
N ARG A 110 -46.32 -14.78 -30.82
CA ARG A 110 -45.16 -14.51 -29.97
C ARG A 110 -44.01 -15.46 -30.25
N LYS A 111 -44.27 -16.78 -30.29
CA LYS A 111 -43.24 -17.77 -30.62
C LYS A 111 -42.66 -17.53 -32.01
N GLU A 112 -43.50 -17.27 -33.00
CA GLU A 112 -43.05 -16.94 -34.35
C GLU A 112 -42.18 -15.67 -34.39
N HIS A 113 -42.58 -14.63 -33.63
CA HIS A 113 -41.78 -13.40 -33.52
C HIS A 113 -40.43 -13.65 -32.85
N GLU A 114 -40.36 -14.47 -31.79
CA GLU A 114 -39.12 -14.83 -31.09
C GLU A 114 -38.15 -15.63 -31.97
N GLU A 115 -38.68 -16.52 -32.82
CA GLU A 115 -37.91 -17.34 -33.76
C GLU A 115 -37.42 -16.57 -35.00
N LYS A 116 -38.07 -15.44 -35.32
CA LYS A 116 -37.70 -14.60 -36.47
C LYS A 116 -36.25 -14.09 -36.36
N LEU A 117 -35.54 -14.16 -37.48
CA LEU A 117 -34.14 -13.77 -37.59
C LEU A 117 -33.99 -12.32 -38.08
N CYS A 118 -33.32 -11.51 -37.28
CA CYS A 118 -32.81 -10.21 -37.70
C CYS A 118 -31.45 -10.36 -38.37
N ARG A 119 -31.28 -9.80 -39.57
CA ARG A 119 -30.00 -9.81 -40.29
C ARG A 119 -29.26 -8.48 -40.14
N LEU A 120 -28.02 -8.55 -39.66
CA LEU A 120 -27.11 -7.43 -39.48
C LEU A 120 -25.91 -7.61 -40.43
N ALA A 121 -25.66 -6.61 -41.27
CA ALA A 121 -24.46 -6.60 -42.12
C ALA A 121 -23.28 -6.10 -41.30
N ILE A 122 -22.15 -6.78 -41.36
CA ILE A 122 -20.88 -6.32 -40.77
C ILE A 122 -19.97 -5.85 -41.89
N LEU A 123 -19.53 -4.60 -41.80
CA LEU A 123 -18.62 -3.98 -42.76
C LEU A 123 -17.17 -4.32 -42.43
N ARG A 124 -16.30 -4.27 -43.44
CA ARG A 124 -14.86 -4.55 -43.26
C ARG A 124 -14.20 -3.58 -42.30
N SER A 125 -14.58 -2.30 -42.33
CA SER A 125 -14.07 -1.29 -41.39
C SER A 125 -14.52 -1.50 -39.95
N GLU A 126 -15.54 -2.32 -39.72
CA GLU A 126 -16.11 -2.57 -38.39
C GLU A 126 -15.57 -3.85 -37.75
N ALA A 127 -15.06 -4.78 -38.55
CA ALA A 127 -14.34 -5.94 -38.06
C ALA A 127 -12.90 -5.56 -37.72
N ILE A 128 -12.42 -6.00 -36.56
CA ILE A 128 -11.01 -5.86 -36.22
C ILE A 128 -10.24 -6.89 -37.05
N SER A 129 -9.27 -6.41 -37.82
CA SER A 129 -8.39 -7.30 -38.59
C SER A 129 -7.42 -8.02 -37.66
N VAL A 130 -6.96 -9.20 -38.08
CA VAL A 130 -6.00 -10.01 -37.30
C VAL A 130 -4.72 -9.21 -37.08
N GLU A 131 -4.25 -8.48 -38.10
CA GLU A 131 -3.04 -7.67 -38.02
C GLU A 131 -3.18 -6.55 -36.98
N LYS A 132 -4.35 -5.87 -36.94
CA LYS A 132 -4.61 -4.83 -35.93
C LYS A 132 -4.68 -5.42 -34.52
N TRP A 133 -5.24 -6.62 -34.39
CA TRP A 133 -5.33 -7.32 -33.12
C TRP A 133 -3.95 -7.77 -32.61
N GLU A 134 -3.14 -8.38 -33.47
CA GLU A 134 -1.77 -8.80 -33.18
C GLU A 134 -0.87 -7.62 -32.82
N ALA A 135 -0.96 -6.51 -33.55
CA ALA A 135 -0.23 -5.29 -33.22
C ALA A 135 -0.62 -4.74 -31.83
N GLY A 136 -1.91 -4.78 -31.50
CA GLY A 136 -2.40 -4.42 -30.17
C GLY A 136 -1.85 -5.36 -29.09
N LEU A 137 -1.87 -6.67 -29.34
CA LEU A 137 -1.35 -7.68 -28.43
C LEU A 137 0.15 -7.49 -28.18
N HIS A 138 0.95 -7.33 -29.23
CA HIS A 138 2.37 -7.02 -29.12
C HIS A 138 2.64 -5.73 -28.36
N SER A 139 1.86 -4.66 -28.62
CA SER A 139 1.98 -3.39 -27.90
C SER A 139 1.70 -3.57 -26.41
N THR A 140 0.67 -4.33 -26.05
CA THR A 140 0.36 -4.62 -24.64
C THR A 140 1.43 -5.49 -23.98
N GLN A 141 1.98 -6.46 -24.72
CA GLN A 141 3.03 -7.33 -24.21
C GLN A 141 4.33 -6.56 -23.93
N LEU A 142 4.73 -5.65 -24.82
CA LEU A 142 5.88 -4.78 -24.61
C LEU A 142 5.70 -3.85 -23.41
N LYS A 143 4.49 -3.35 -23.17
CA LYS A 143 4.20 -2.51 -21.98
C LYS A 143 4.27 -3.33 -20.69
N LEU A 144 3.83 -4.59 -20.73
CA LEU A 144 3.92 -5.51 -19.59
C LEU A 144 5.38 -5.80 -19.25
N GLU A 145 6.20 -6.13 -20.24
CA GLU A 145 7.63 -6.39 -20.08
C GLU A 145 8.35 -5.20 -19.43
N LYS A 146 8.11 -3.98 -19.92
CA LYS A 146 8.65 -2.76 -19.32
C LYS A 146 8.22 -2.56 -17.86
N ALA A 147 6.95 -2.82 -17.56
CA ALA A 147 6.44 -2.70 -16.19
C ALA A 147 7.07 -3.75 -15.26
N GLU A 148 7.30 -4.97 -15.74
CA GLU A 148 7.99 -6.02 -15.00
C GLU A 148 9.45 -5.64 -14.71
N GLU A 149 10.17 -5.10 -15.69
CA GLU A 149 11.54 -4.56 -15.51
C GLU A 149 11.58 -3.44 -14.45
N GLU A 150 10.63 -2.49 -14.51
CA GLU A 150 10.52 -1.43 -13.51
C GLU A 150 10.28 -1.99 -12.10
N ILE A 151 9.40 -2.99 -11.96
CA ILE A 151 9.15 -3.66 -10.68
C ILE A 151 10.42 -4.35 -10.16
N CYS A 152 11.16 -5.05 -11.02
CA CYS A 152 12.44 -5.66 -10.65
C CYS A 152 13.44 -4.61 -10.16
N ASN A 153 13.55 -3.49 -10.87
CA ASN A 153 14.43 -2.39 -10.47
C ASN A 153 14.04 -1.77 -9.12
N TRP A 154 12.74 -1.58 -8.86
CA TRP A 154 12.25 -1.08 -7.58
C TRP A 154 12.47 -2.06 -6.44
N ARG A 155 12.30 -3.37 -6.67
CA ARG A 155 12.59 -4.41 -5.68
C ARG A 155 14.07 -4.42 -5.29
N ALA A 156 14.97 -4.36 -6.28
CA ALA A 156 16.41 -4.31 -6.02
C ALA A 156 16.82 -3.06 -5.21
N LYS A 157 16.25 -1.89 -5.55
CA LYS A 157 16.48 -0.66 -4.76
C LYS A 157 15.97 -0.76 -3.33
N TYR A 158 14.80 -1.37 -3.15
CA TYR A 158 14.22 -1.58 -1.83
C TYR A 158 15.09 -2.52 -0.98
N GLU A 159 15.56 -3.63 -1.55
CA GLU A 159 16.46 -4.56 -0.87
C GLU A 159 17.75 -3.88 -0.42
N HIS A 160 18.38 -3.10 -1.30
CA HIS A 160 19.57 -2.31 -0.95
C HIS A 160 19.31 -1.32 0.20
N LEU A 161 18.18 -0.62 0.19
CA LEU A 161 17.83 0.31 1.27
C LEU A 161 17.56 -0.40 2.60
N GLU A 162 16.97 -1.60 2.57
CA GLU A 162 16.78 -2.40 3.78
C GLU A 162 18.12 -2.87 4.36
N GLU A 163 19.08 -3.25 3.51
CA GLU A 163 20.45 -3.59 3.92
C GLU A 163 21.17 -2.38 4.54
N GLU A 164 21.10 -1.20 3.92
CA GLU A 164 21.70 0.02 4.46
C GLU A 164 21.10 0.42 5.81
N LYS A 165 19.78 0.30 5.94
CA LYS A 165 19.06 0.54 7.20
C LYS A 165 19.50 -0.45 8.28
N GLU A 166 19.64 -1.74 7.96
CA GLU A 166 20.09 -2.74 8.93
C GLU A 166 21.53 -2.45 9.39
N LYS A 167 22.41 -2.10 8.45
CA LYS A 167 23.79 -1.71 8.75
C LYS A 167 23.86 -0.49 9.68
N LEU A 168 23.06 0.54 9.40
CA LEU A 168 23.03 1.75 10.23
C LEU A 168 22.54 1.44 11.65
N VAL A 169 21.53 0.57 11.79
CA VAL A 169 21.04 0.13 13.11
C VAL A 169 22.12 -0.63 13.88
N GLU A 170 22.88 -1.50 13.21
CA GLU A 170 23.99 -2.23 13.84
C GLU A 170 25.11 -1.27 14.28
N GLU A 171 25.47 -0.30 13.45
CA GLU A 171 26.44 0.75 13.78
C GLU A 171 25.98 1.56 15.00
N MET A 172 24.73 2.01 15.04
CA MET A 172 24.16 2.74 16.17
C MET A 172 24.17 1.92 17.47
N LEU A 173 23.80 0.64 17.41
CA LEU A 173 23.81 -0.23 18.58
C LEU A 173 25.24 -0.46 19.10
N SER A 174 26.21 -0.62 18.19
CA SER A 174 27.62 -0.79 18.55
C SER A 174 28.19 0.45 19.25
N GLU A 175 27.77 1.66 18.83
CA GLU A 175 28.22 2.91 19.43
C GLU A 175 27.64 3.10 20.84
N ILE A 176 26.34 2.82 21.00
CA ILE A 176 25.67 2.81 22.30
C ILE A 176 26.38 1.85 23.28
N GLU A 177 26.76 0.66 22.81
CA GLU A 177 27.44 -0.32 23.66
C GLU A 177 28.83 0.15 24.11
N LYS A 178 29.60 0.82 23.22
CA LYS A 178 30.89 1.42 23.58
C LYS A 178 30.73 2.53 24.63
N ASP A 179 29.73 3.39 24.46
CA ASP A 179 29.44 4.48 25.41
C ASP A 179 29.08 3.93 26.79
N TYR A 180 28.20 2.92 26.84
CA TYR A 180 27.85 2.24 28.10
C TYR A 180 29.05 1.55 28.75
N ALA A 181 29.92 0.91 27.97
CA ALA A 181 31.13 0.29 28.50
C ALA A 181 32.08 1.34 29.12
N GLY A 182 32.26 2.48 28.43
CA GLY A 182 33.07 3.59 28.94
C GLY A 182 32.49 4.24 30.19
N GLU A 183 31.16 4.43 30.26
CA GLU A 183 30.49 4.99 31.43
C GLU A 183 30.53 4.04 32.64
N ASN A 184 30.37 2.74 32.41
CA ASN A 184 30.51 1.73 33.47
C ASN A 184 31.92 1.72 34.07
N GLU A 185 32.96 1.88 33.25
CA GLU A 185 34.33 1.93 33.73
C GLU A 185 34.59 3.20 34.57
N ARG A 186 34.13 4.38 34.09
CA ARG A 186 34.19 5.62 34.88
C ARG A 186 33.45 5.50 36.21
N THR A 187 32.30 4.84 36.22
CA THR A 187 31.52 4.63 37.45
C THR A 187 32.27 3.72 38.43
N ARG A 188 32.99 2.69 37.93
CA ARG A 188 33.86 1.85 38.76
C ARG A 188 35.02 2.63 39.36
N GLU A 189 35.70 3.45 38.58
CA GLU A 189 36.80 4.30 39.03
C GLU A 189 36.32 5.23 40.15
N LEU A 190 35.23 5.98 39.92
CA LEU A 190 34.63 6.87 40.91
C LEU A 190 34.20 6.15 42.19
N ASN A 191 33.65 4.94 42.07
CA ASN A 191 33.26 4.14 43.24
C ASN A 191 34.48 3.70 44.06
N ASN A 192 35.59 3.34 43.41
CA ASN A 192 36.84 3.00 44.08
C ASN A 192 37.43 4.23 44.81
N GLU A 193 37.46 5.39 44.15
CA GLU A 193 37.90 6.65 44.77
C GLU A 193 37.05 7.03 45.98
N ASN A 194 35.71 6.97 45.84
CA ASN A 194 34.78 7.23 46.94
C ASN A 194 35.00 6.27 48.11
N GLN A 195 35.32 5.00 47.84
CA GLN A 195 35.64 4.02 48.88
C GLN A 195 36.95 4.36 49.60
N GLN A 196 37.97 4.85 48.89
CA GLN A 196 39.22 5.32 49.49
C GLN A 196 39.01 6.56 50.37
N LEU A 197 38.22 7.52 49.89
CA LEU A 197 37.85 8.73 50.63
C LEU A 197 37.04 8.39 51.88
N ALA A 198 36.08 7.47 51.80
CA ALA A 198 35.32 7.00 52.95
C ALA A 198 36.24 6.40 54.02
N LYS A 199 37.17 5.52 53.64
CA LYS A 199 38.19 4.97 54.56
C LYS A 199 39.06 6.06 55.19
N TYR A 200 39.39 7.12 54.44
CA TYR A 200 40.14 8.25 54.97
C TYR A 200 39.32 9.05 56.00
N ILE A 201 38.05 9.35 55.70
CA ILE A 201 37.14 10.03 56.62
C ILE A 201 36.98 9.23 57.93
N ASP A 202 36.81 7.91 57.84
CA ASP A 202 36.67 7.06 59.02
C ASP A 202 37.94 7.06 59.88
N ARG A 203 39.12 7.03 59.26
CA ARG A 203 40.40 7.19 59.97
C ARG A 203 40.48 8.54 60.69
N MET A 204 40.11 9.62 60.02
CA MET A 204 40.11 10.97 60.59
C MET A 204 39.14 11.08 61.78
N LYS A 205 37.93 10.53 61.66
CA LYS A 205 36.96 10.47 62.77
C LYS A 205 37.48 9.66 63.95
N ALA A 206 38.08 8.49 63.70
CA ALA A 206 38.66 7.66 64.74
C ALA A 206 39.86 8.32 65.44
N TRP A 207 40.61 9.19 64.74
CA TRP A 207 41.62 10.05 65.34
C TRP A 207 41.00 11.14 66.21
N GLY A 208 40.00 11.88 65.71
CA GLY A 208 39.30 12.92 66.46
C GLY A 208 38.65 12.41 67.76
N LEU A 209 38.01 11.24 67.73
CA LEU A 209 37.46 10.57 68.93
C LEU A 209 38.56 10.17 69.93
N ARG A 210 39.77 9.87 69.46
CA ARG A 210 40.92 9.50 70.31
C ARG A 210 41.55 10.74 70.97
N GLU A 211 41.52 11.87 70.29
CA GLU A 211 41.89 13.18 70.84
C GLU A 211 40.88 13.64 71.90
N GLU A 212 39.57 13.51 71.64
CA GLU A 212 38.51 13.88 72.60
C GLU A 212 38.50 12.99 73.85
N LEU A 213 38.79 11.68 73.73
CA LEU A 213 38.91 10.79 74.90
C LEU A 213 40.13 11.11 75.78
N LYS A 214 41.21 11.67 75.21
CA LYS A 214 42.38 12.14 75.98
C LYS A 214 42.07 13.42 76.78
N LEU A 215 41.09 14.21 76.35
CA LEU A 215 40.67 15.45 77.02
C LEU A 215 39.61 15.24 78.11
N GLN A 216 38.94 14.07 78.17
CA GLN A 216 37.89 13.78 79.16
C GLN A 216 38.38 13.14 80.47
N THR A 217 39.68 12.91 80.68
CA THR A 217 40.22 12.53 82.00
C THR A 217 40.47 13.70 82.95
N SER A 218 40.01 14.92 82.64
CA SER A 218 39.90 16.01 83.62
C SER A 218 38.45 16.54 83.68
N LYS A 219 37.87 16.53 84.88
CA LYS A 219 36.46 16.81 85.19
C LYS A 219 36.16 18.33 85.30
N PRO A 220 34.89 18.75 85.44
CA PRO A 220 34.13 19.47 84.41
C PRO A 220 33.88 20.94 84.77
N ASN A 221 33.48 21.77 83.80
CA ASN A 221 32.60 22.89 84.12
C ASN A 221 31.75 23.42 82.96
N LYS A 222 30.58 23.91 83.37
CA LYS A 222 29.41 24.35 82.62
C LYS A 222 29.74 25.50 81.67
N LEU A 223 29.17 25.46 80.46
CA LEU A 223 28.59 26.65 79.82
C LEU A 223 27.62 26.23 78.73
N LYS A 224 26.36 26.59 78.95
CA LYS A 224 25.29 26.55 77.96
C LYS A 224 25.59 27.61 76.92
N THR A 225 25.64 27.23 75.64
CA THR A 225 25.31 28.16 74.56
C THR A 225 24.64 27.36 73.46
N GLU A 226 23.36 27.63 73.28
CA GLU A 226 22.55 27.11 72.19
C GLU A 226 23.13 27.59 70.86
N GLN A 227 23.47 26.66 69.97
CA GLN A 227 23.64 26.98 68.55
C GLN A 227 22.67 26.13 67.73
N LYS A 228 21.60 26.83 67.36
CA LYS A 228 20.51 26.43 66.49
C LYS A 228 21.07 26.17 65.09
N ILE A 229 21.34 24.91 64.75
CA ILE A 229 21.62 24.52 63.36
C ILE A 229 20.31 24.65 62.58
N LYS A 230 20.17 25.77 61.85
CA LYS A 230 19.18 25.92 60.80
C LYS A 230 19.47 24.84 59.75
N ARG A 231 18.59 23.84 59.67
CA ARG A 231 18.45 23.00 58.48
C ARG A 231 18.05 23.89 57.31
N THR A 232 18.99 24.25 56.45
CA THR A 232 18.68 24.64 55.07
C THR A 232 18.30 23.37 54.33
N LYS A 233 16.99 23.11 54.30
CA LYS A 233 16.37 22.39 53.19
C LYS A 233 16.43 23.34 52.00
N GLU A 234 17.44 23.16 51.14
CA GLU A 234 17.37 23.65 49.78
C GLU A 234 17.33 22.44 48.83
N SER A 235 16.11 22.26 48.31
CA SER A 235 15.86 21.97 46.89
C SER A 235 16.51 20.73 46.28
N SER A 236 15.94 19.55 46.59
CA SER A 236 15.96 18.41 45.66
C SER A 236 14.54 18.13 45.15
N SER A 237 13.97 19.13 44.46
CA SER A 237 12.64 19.07 43.86
C SER A 237 12.64 19.52 42.40
N ILE A 238 13.61 19.10 41.58
CA ILE A 238 13.53 19.20 40.10
C ILE A 238 14.19 17.97 39.45
N LEU A 239 13.82 16.75 39.87
CA LEU A 239 14.18 15.55 39.10
C LEU A 239 13.15 14.43 39.26
N THR A 240 11.86 14.79 39.20
CA THR A 240 10.74 13.83 39.20
C THR A 240 10.06 13.72 37.83
N ILE A 241 10.78 14.00 36.74
CA ILE A 241 10.30 13.66 35.39
C ILE A 241 11.41 12.88 34.68
N LEU A 242 11.76 11.72 35.23
CA LEU A 242 12.35 10.65 34.44
C LEU A 242 11.52 9.39 34.70
N ILE A 243 10.48 9.27 33.86
CA ILE A 243 9.84 8.05 33.37
C ILE A 243 10.20 6.79 34.18
N SER A 244 9.26 6.37 35.03
CA SER A 244 9.29 5.07 35.69
C SER A 244 9.14 3.96 34.66
N TYR A 245 10.25 3.44 34.16
CA TYR A 245 10.29 2.15 33.46
C TYR A 245 10.54 1.06 34.53
N LYS A 246 9.49 0.32 34.89
CA LYS A 246 9.62 -0.93 35.64
C LYS A 246 9.61 -2.08 34.63
N PRO A 247 10.68 -2.87 34.47
CA PRO A 247 10.59 -4.14 33.77
C PRO A 247 9.91 -5.14 34.70
N GLY A 248 8.70 -5.56 34.34
CA GLY A 248 8.09 -6.76 34.90
C GLY A 248 8.87 -7.99 34.43
N HIS A 249 9.24 -8.87 35.36
CA HIS A 249 9.74 -10.20 35.08
C HIS A 249 8.73 -11.00 34.23
N PRO A 250 9.17 -11.70 33.16
CA PRO A 250 8.43 -12.85 32.65
C PRO A 250 9.06 -14.17 33.13
N ASN A 251 8.18 -14.99 33.68
CA ASN A 251 8.39 -16.41 33.99
C ASN A 251 8.47 -17.22 32.67
N PRO A 252 9.38 -18.20 32.50
CA PRO A 252 9.50 -18.94 31.25
C PRO A 252 8.71 -20.25 31.29
N GLN A 253 7.67 -20.37 30.46
CA GLN A 253 7.20 -21.67 29.95
C GLN A 253 6.19 -21.49 28.81
N GLN A 254 6.64 -21.73 27.56
CA GLN A 254 6.02 -22.72 26.66
C GLN A 254 6.72 -22.74 25.30
N LYS A 255 7.16 -23.94 24.90
CA LYS A 255 7.59 -24.30 23.55
C LYS A 255 6.36 -24.50 22.66
N HIS A 256 6.44 -24.10 21.39
CA HIS A 256 6.25 -24.99 20.23
C HIS A 256 6.65 -24.26 18.94
N GLY A 257 7.15 -25.04 17.97
CA GLY A 257 8.08 -24.59 16.94
C GLY A 257 7.46 -24.06 15.65
N SER A 258 8.29 -23.33 14.91
CA SER A 258 8.34 -23.34 13.45
C SER A 258 9.62 -22.62 13.00
N VAL A 259 10.36 -23.24 12.09
CA VAL A 259 11.62 -22.76 11.53
C VAL A 259 11.34 -21.54 10.64
N ALA A 260 11.78 -20.37 11.08
CA ALA A 260 11.81 -19.15 10.28
C ALA A 260 13.12 -18.42 10.58
N SER A 261 13.65 -17.75 9.55
CA SER A 261 14.84 -16.88 9.58
C SER A 261 14.91 -16.00 10.84
N PRO A 262 16.10 -15.47 11.22
CA PRO A 262 16.24 -14.62 12.40
C PRO A 262 15.31 -13.40 12.26
N LYS A 263 14.09 -13.50 12.81
CA LYS A 263 13.14 -12.39 12.84
C LYS A 263 13.82 -11.27 13.59
N SER A 264 14.13 -10.20 12.87
CA SER A 264 14.74 -8.99 13.41
C SER A 264 13.98 -8.58 14.68
N ARG A 265 14.71 -8.06 15.67
CA ARG A 265 14.12 -7.70 16.98
C ARG A 265 12.94 -6.73 16.82
N TYR A 266 12.95 -5.94 15.74
CA TYR A 266 11.85 -5.07 15.33
C TYR A 266 10.55 -5.82 15.02
N VAL A 267 10.58 -6.94 14.29
CA VAL A 267 9.37 -7.73 13.96
C VAL A 267 8.70 -8.27 15.22
N LYS A 268 9.49 -8.53 16.29
CA LYS A 268 9.02 -9.02 17.59
C LYS A 268 8.46 -7.91 18.50
N LEU A 269 8.55 -6.64 18.13
CA LEU A 269 7.98 -5.53 18.90
C LEU A 269 6.45 -5.55 18.84
N HIS A 270 5.83 -5.11 19.93
CA HIS A 270 4.40 -4.83 19.98
C HIS A 270 4.05 -3.70 19.00
N SER A 271 2.82 -3.64 18.51
CA SER A 271 2.42 -2.63 17.51
C SER A 271 2.67 -1.19 17.98
N ASP A 272 2.48 -0.94 19.29
CA ASP A 272 2.70 0.38 19.88
C ASP A 272 4.19 0.77 19.91
N ASP A 273 5.06 -0.20 20.17
CA ASP A 273 6.51 0.01 20.18
C ASP A 273 7.03 0.23 18.75
N LYS A 274 6.47 -0.47 17.76
CA LYS A 274 6.79 -0.26 16.33
C LYS A 274 6.47 1.15 15.88
N ASN A 275 5.26 1.62 16.20
CA ASN A 275 4.83 2.99 15.89
C ASN A 275 5.72 4.04 16.58
N THR A 276 6.18 3.74 17.79
CA THR A 276 7.09 4.62 18.54
C THR A 276 8.46 4.69 17.86
N VAL A 277 9.02 3.54 17.46
CA VAL A 277 10.29 3.47 16.73
C VAL A 277 10.19 4.19 15.37
N GLU A 278 9.09 4.00 14.63
CA GLU A 278 8.85 4.72 13.37
C GLU A 278 8.75 6.23 13.58
N SER A 279 8.07 6.67 14.64
CA SER A 279 7.95 8.09 14.98
C SER A 279 9.31 8.71 15.35
N ILE A 280 10.15 7.97 16.08
CA ILE A 280 11.51 8.41 16.43
C ILE A 280 12.37 8.53 15.17
N LEU A 281 12.36 7.51 14.30
CA LEU A 281 13.11 7.52 13.04
C LEU A 281 12.66 8.66 12.12
N PHE A 282 11.36 8.90 12.02
CA PHE A 282 10.80 10.02 11.27
C PHE A 282 11.25 11.38 11.82
N LEU A 283 11.30 11.55 13.14
CA LEU A 283 11.79 12.78 13.77
C LEU A 283 13.29 12.98 13.55
N MET A 284 14.09 11.91 13.63
CA MET A 284 15.52 11.97 13.35
C MET A 284 15.80 12.38 11.90
N ASP A 285 15.05 11.82 10.94
CA ASP A 285 15.12 12.18 9.51
C ASP A 285 14.69 13.63 9.25
N LYS A 286 13.55 14.05 9.82
CA LYS A 286 12.99 15.39 9.58
C LYS A 286 13.79 16.53 10.21
N PHE A 287 14.35 16.29 11.39
CA PHE A 287 14.99 17.35 12.17
C PHE A 287 16.51 17.22 12.24
N GLY A 288 17.09 16.20 11.60
CA GLY A 288 18.54 16.01 11.54
C GLY A 288 19.19 15.98 12.92
N VAL A 289 18.51 15.38 13.91
CA VAL A 289 18.88 15.45 15.34
C VAL A 289 20.19 14.72 15.66
N GLY A 290 20.90 14.18 14.66
CA GLY A 290 22.22 13.58 14.80
C GLY A 290 23.39 14.57 14.73
N ASP A 291 23.23 15.75 14.12
CA ASP A 291 24.36 16.68 13.92
C ASP A 291 24.29 17.88 14.86
N VAL A 292 24.93 17.75 16.03
CA VAL A 292 25.22 18.87 16.94
C VAL A 292 26.04 19.98 16.23
N GLU A 293 26.66 19.69 15.08
CA GLU A 293 27.47 20.65 14.32
C GLU A 293 26.64 21.62 13.44
N ASN A 294 25.39 21.32 13.10
CA ASN A 294 24.60 22.16 12.19
C ASN A 294 24.04 23.43 12.86
N HIS A 295 23.93 23.48 14.19
CA HIS A 295 23.50 24.70 14.89
C HIS A 295 24.62 25.75 15.05
N ARG A 296 25.90 25.39 14.87
CA ARG A 296 27.01 26.37 14.92
C ARG A 296 27.21 27.17 13.62
N TYR A 297 26.71 26.70 12.49
CA TYR A 297 26.87 27.40 11.21
C TYR A 297 25.78 28.44 10.94
N SER A 298 24.57 28.25 11.47
CA SER A 298 23.45 29.19 11.29
C SER A 298 23.66 30.50 12.09
N ASP A 299 24.24 30.42 13.29
CA ASP A 299 24.49 31.61 14.12
C ASP A 299 25.67 32.48 13.62
N ARG A 300 26.67 31.89 12.95
CA ARG A 300 27.79 32.67 12.39
C ARG A 300 27.42 33.47 11.14
N LYS A 301 26.38 33.10 10.40
CA LYS A 301 25.91 33.87 9.23
C LYS A 301 25.01 35.04 9.61
N LEU A 302 24.27 34.96 10.73
CA LEU A 302 23.47 36.08 11.22
C LEU A 302 24.34 37.19 11.85
N ASN A 303 25.45 36.83 12.50
CA ASN A 303 26.32 37.83 13.14
C ASN A 303 27.27 38.58 12.18
N ARG A 304 27.43 38.11 10.92
CA ARG A 304 28.21 38.84 9.90
C ARG A 304 27.38 39.82 9.06
N ARG A 305 26.05 39.80 9.15
CA ARG A 305 25.18 40.76 8.43
C ARG A 305 24.88 42.04 9.21
N CYS A 306 25.21 42.12 10.50
CA CYS A 306 24.96 43.30 11.32
C CYS A 306 26.14 44.29 11.43
N ASN A 307 27.33 43.96 10.90
CA ASN A 307 28.52 44.83 10.97
C ASN A 307 28.98 45.38 9.59
N ALA A 308 28.09 45.43 8.59
CA ALA A 308 28.39 45.97 7.26
C ALA A 308 27.44 47.10 6.84
N VAL A 309 26.94 47.88 7.81
CA VAL A 309 26.35 49.20 7.58
C VAL A 309 26.85 50.12 8.69
N GLY A 310 27.94 50.81 8.41
CA GLY A 310 28.58 51.84 9.21
C GLY A 310 29.52 52.62 8.31
#